data_AF-A0A7C1RRV9-F1
#
_entry.id   AF-A0A7C1RRV9-F1
#
_cell.length_a   1.000
_cell.length_b   1.000
_cell.length_c   1.000
_cell.angle_alpha   90.00
_cell.angle_beta   90.00
_cell.angle_gamma   90.00
#
_symmetry.space_group_name_H-M   'P 1'
#
loop_
_entity.id
_entity.type
_entity.pdbx_description
1 polymer ?
#
loop_
_entity_poly.entity_id
_entity_poly.type
_entity_poly.pdbx_seq_one_letter_code
_entity_poly.pdbx_strand_id
1 'polypeptide(L)'
;MKYVSSIEGNKKIQKDMKIIINELKKSIPGILSIILTGGFSRGEGPIKKIGKEFHPYNDYDIQIISSKDVDKDKIDEISTKISKKIGHKGILNFYPFKKEEQKIVDNFYIDLKCDTPKELKKLLPRIRTYELRNNSLVLWGKDLRKIIPNYELKKIPLSEGAKLLLDRMGQLIEYYSTKKIYDKEFLSYVIQQAYTACCTSLLLLVKKYDIGYLKSANKLKEIYQKEFPELYKKIPDLDDKILQYVKWRINPNKPLIKDIKKEWFIARKNLLEVSRYFFSKFLEKDIKNNEELSKAIFNMQKKFYNPYLKKIINLGGAENLLLPFVSLLLKYKYYKRLKKIKINKPSVFFTRSPDLVIFSSLIYLISSINEEGVDENILKKGQEILRRVYPSKSKNWENTSIDYANAYIAFFLQKI
;
A
#
# COMPACT_ATOMS: atom_id res chain seq x y z
N MET A 1 -20.72 -15.86 -9.34
CA MET A 1 -19.37 -15.46 -8.89
C MET A 1 -19.41 -15.28 -7.37
N LYS A 2 -18.37 -15.73 -6.67
CA LYS A 2 -18.23 -15.58 -5.21
C LYS A 2 -17.20 -14.49 -4.92
N TYR A 3 -17.65 -13.34 -4.41
CA TYR A 3 -16.84 -12.17 -4.09
C TYR A 3 -16.47 -12.08 -2.61
N VAL A 4 -17.33 -12.62 -1.75
CA VAL A 4 -17.20 -12.64 -0.29
C VAL A 4 -17.70 -13.98 0.26
N SER A 5 -17.51 -14.21 1.56
CA SER A 5 -17.93 -15.45 2.22
C SER A 5 -19.44 -15.53 2.49
N SER A 6 -20.12 -14.41 2.75
CA SER A 6 -21.57 -14.38 3.05
C SER A 6 -22.45 -14.35 1.78
N ILE A 7 -23.57 -15.05 1.80
CA ILE A 7 -24.50 -15.13 0.66
C ILE A 7 -25.15 -13.77 0.38
N GLU A 8 -25.65 -13.10 1.41
CA GLU A 8 -26.30 -11.80 1.31
C GLU A 8 -25.30 -10.71 0.92
N GLY A 9 -24.10 -10.76 1.51
CA GLY A 9 -23.01 -9.87 1.11
C GLY A 9 -22.67 -10.05 -0.37
N ASN A 10 -22.59 -11.29 -0.85
CA ASN A 10 -22.32 -11.58 -2.25
C ASN A 10 -23.38 -11.01 -3.19
N LYS A 11 -24.67 -11.03 -2.80
CA LYS A 11 -25.76 -10.39 -3.56
C LYS A 11 -25.56 -8.87 -3.67
N LYS A 12 -25.15 -8.20 -2.58
CA LYS A 12 -24.82 -6.76 -2.60
C LYS A 12 -23.65 -6.46 -3.54
N ILE A 13 -22.53 -7.17 -3.42
CA ILE A 13 -21.36 -6.93 -4.29
C ILE A 13 -21.72 -7.19 -5.76
N GLN A 14 -22.52 -8.24 -6.05
CA GLN A 14 -22.97 -8.50 -7.41
C GLN A 14 -23.84 -7.36 -7.97
N LYS A 15 -24.70 -6.74 -7.15
CA LYS A 15 -25.47 -5.55 -7.54
C LYS A 15 -24.53 -4.37 -7.87
N ASP A 16 -23.53 -4.13 -7.03
CA ASP A 16 -22.54 -3.07 -7.26
C ASP A 16 -21.77 -3.29 -8.57
N MET A 17 -21.27 -4.51 -8.80
CA MET A 17 -20.54 -4.85 -10.02
C MET A 17 -21.38 -4.62 -11.28
N LYS A 18 -22.69 -4.93 -11.26
CA LYS A 18 -23.58 -4.63 -12.39
C LYS A 18 -23.66 -3.12 -12.68
N ILE A 19 -23.79 -2.30 -11.64
CA ILE A 19 -23.84 -0.84 -11.77
C ILE A 19 -22.51 -0.33 -12.34
N ILE A 20 -21.38 -0.79 -11.77
CA ILE A 20 -20.04 -0.39 -12.19
C ILE A 20 -19.81 -0.72 -13.67
N ILE A 21 -20.07 -1.97 -14.09
CA ILE A 21 -19.89 -2.40 -15.48
C ILE A 21 -20.72 -1.53 -16.44
N ASN A 22 -21.98 -1.27 -16.10
CA ASN A 22 -22.87 -0.48 -16.95
C ASN A 22 -22.40 0.97 -17.10
N GLU A 23 -21.93 1.59 -16.01
CA GLU A 23 -21.44 2.97 -16.05
C GLU A 23 -20.09 3.10 -16.75
N LEU A 24 -19.19 2.13 -16.57
CA LEU A 24 -17.92 2.09 -17.29
C LEU A 24 -18.15 2.00 -18.79
N LYS A 25 -18.99 1.07 -19.24
CA LYS A 25 -19.34 0.89 -20.67
C LYS A 25 -19.91 2.14 -21.32
N LYS A 26 -20.68 2.95 -20.56
CA LYS A 26 -21.23 4.22 -21.04
C LYS A 26 -20.19 5.34 -21.10
N SER A 27 -19.26 5.35 -20.15
CA SER A 27 -18.37 6.50 -19.92
C SER A 27 -17.01 6.38 -20.61
N ILE A 28 -16.58 5.16 -20.91
CA ILE A 28 -15.27 4.89 -21.50
C ILE A 28 -15.44 4.29 -22.90
N PRO A 29 -15.06 5.00 -23.97
CA PRO A 29 -15.12 4.48 -25.32
C PRO A 29 -14.06 3.40 -25.53
N GLY A 30 -14.39 2.38 -26.32
CA GLY A 30 -13.41 1.36 -26.73
C GLY A 30 -13.01 0.36 -25.66
N ILE A 31 -13.81 0.17 -24.60
CA ILE A 31 -13.54 -0.88 -23.60
C ILE A 31 -13.54 -2.25 -24.29
N LEU A 32 -12.46 -2.99 -24.05
CA LEU A 32 -12.25 -4.37 -24.50
C LEU A 32 -12.51 -5.38 -23.37
N SER A 33 -12.21 -4.99 -22.13
CA SER A 33 -12.35 -5.86 -20.94
C SER A 33 -12.52 -5.03 -19.66
N ILE A 34 -13.28 -5.57 -18.70
CA ILE A 34 -13.37 -5.07 -17.32
C ILE A 34 -13.04 -6.23 -16.39
N ILE A 35 -12.04 -6.06 -15.54
CA ILE A 35 -11.47 -7.12 -14.71
C ILE A 35 -11.46 -6.65 -13.25
N LEU A 36 -12.05 -7.43 -12.36
CA LEU A 36 -11.95 -7.23 -10.91
C LEU A 36 -10.69 -7.92 -10.38
N THR A 37 -9.90 -7.22 -9.58
CA THR A 37 -8.72 -7.78 -8.90
C THR A 37 -8.83 -7.61 -7.38
N GLY A 38 -7.78 -7.93 -6.63
CA GLY A 38 -7.73 -7.80 -5.18
C GLY A 38 -8.59 -8.82 -4.43
N GLY A 39 -8.92 -8.53 -3.17
CA GLY A 39 -9.61 -9.48 -2.27
C GLY A 39 -10.97 -9.96 -2.79
N PHE A 40 -11.77 -9.05 -3.36
CA PHE A 40 -13.09 -9.39 -3.91
C PHE A 40 -13.03 -10.36 -5.09
N SER A 41 -11.96 -10.33 -5.89
CA SER A 41 -11.78 -11.30 -6.99
C SER A 41 -11.51 -12.73 -6.50
N ARG A 42 -11.05 -12.88 -5.26
CA ARG A 42 -10.70 -14.18 -4.65
C ARG A 42 -11.77 -14.74 -3.72
N GLY A 43 -12.89 -14.04 -3.55
CA GLY A 43 -13.87 -14.41 -2.53
C GLY A 43 -13.47 -13.99 -1.10
N GLU A 44 -12.41 -13.20 -0.95
CA GLU A 44 -11.84 -12.72 0.32
C GLU A 44 -12.10 -11.22 0.54
N GLY A 45 -13.07 -10.65 -0.19
CA GLY A 45 -13.41 -9.24 -0.08
C GLY A 45 -13.93 -8.89 1.33
N PRO A 46 -13.35 -7.88 2.00
CA PRO A 46 -13.81 -7.49 3.33
C PRO A 46 -15.18 -6.82 3.23
N ILE A 47 -16.16 -7.34 3.96
CA ILE A 47 -17.52 -6.80 3.99
C ILE A 47 -18.01 -6.67 5.43
N LYS A 48 -18.60 -5.51 5.74
CA LYS A 48 -19.17 -5.24 7.05
C LYS A 48 -20.68 -5.18 6.97
N LYS A 49 -21.35 -5.80 7.94
CA LYS A 49 -22.79 -5.70 8.13
C LYS A 49 -23.09 -4.54 9.08
N ILE A 50 -23.87 -3.57 8.63
CA ILE A 50 -24.34 -2.44 9.44
C ILE A 50 -25.87 -2.50 9.44
N GLY A 51 -26.46 -2.86 10.59
CA GLY A 51 -27.89 -3.16 10.67
C GLY A 51 -28.28 -4.32 9.73
N LYS A 52 -29.16 -4.03 8.75
CA LYS A 52 -29.61 -5.00 7.73
C LYS A 52 -28.80 -4.94 6.44
N GLU A 53 -27.93 -3.94 6.28
CA GLU A 53 -27.18 -3.69 5.05
C GLU A 53 -25.76 -4.23 5.12
N PHE A 54 -25.20 -4.52 3.94
CA PHE A 54 -23.82 -4.93 3.77
C PHE A 54 -23.07 -3.85 3.01
N HIS A 55 -21.90 -3.48 3.52
CA HIS A 55 -21.03 -2.49 2.91
C HIS A 55 -19.65 -3.10 2.66
N PRO A 56 -19.10 -2.94 1.45
CA PRO A 56 -17.68 -3.23 1.24
C PRO A 56 -16.84 -2.37 2.18
N TYR A 57 -15.80 -2.96 2.78
CA TYR A 57 -15.07 -2.32 3.87
C TYR A 57 -14.06 -1.26 3.43
N ASN A 58 -13.51 -1.40 2.21
CA ASN A 58 -12.51 -0.49 1.68
C ASN A 58 -12.79 -0.16 0.22
N ASP A 59 -12.21 -0.89 -0.73
CA ASP A 59 -12.23 -0.52 -2.14
C ASP A 59 -12.59 -1.68 -3.06
N TYR A 60 -12.95 -1.31 -4.29
CA TYR A 60 -12.96 -2.21 -5.43
C TYR A 60 -11.78 -1.89 -6.34
N ASP A 61 -10.84 -2.82 -6.47
CA ASP A 61 -9.77 -2.74 -7.46
C ASP A 61 -10.27 -3.24 -8.83
N ILE A 62 -10.43 -2.32 -9.79
CA ILE A 62 -10.93 -2.65 -11.13
C ILE A 62 -9.94 -2.20 -12.19
N GLN A 63 -9.58 -3.15 -13.04
CA GLN A 63 -8.74 -2.94 -14.21
C GLN A 63 -9.63 -2.91 -15.46
N ILE A 64 -9.59 -1.78 -16.16
CA ILE A 64 -10.24 -1.54 -17.44
C ILE A 64 -9.18 -1.70 -18.53
N ILE A 65 -9.50 -2.47 -19.56
CA ILE A 65 -8.66 -2.55 -20.76
C ILE A 65 -9.39 -1.88 -21.91
N SER A 66 -8.78 -0.86 -22.49
CA SER A 66 -9.37 -0.05 -23.57
C SER A 66 -8.50 -0.09 -24.82
N SER A 67 -9.10 0.08 -26.00
CA SER A 67 -8.34 0.27 -27.24
C SER A 67 -7.67 1.65 -27.32
N LYS A 68 -8.09 2.60 -26.48
CA LYS A 68 -7.55 3.96 -26.40
C LYS A 68 -7.14 4.29 -24.96
N ASP A 69 -6.06 5.05 -24.83
CA ASP A 69 -5.69 5.66 -23.55
C ASP A 69 -6.80 6.61 -23.09
N VAL A 70 -7.08 6.60 -21.79
CA VAL A 70 -8.07 7.47 -21.17
C VAL A 70 -7.35 8.32 -20.15
N ASP A 71 -7.57 9.63 -20.19
CA ASP A 71 -6.95 10.51 -19.22
C ASP A 71 -7.36 10.13 -17.78
N LYS A 72 -6.38 10.17 -16.88
CA LYS A 72 -6.56 9.77 -15.49
C LYS A 72 -7.60 10.63 -14.78
N ASP A 73 -7.61 11.94 -15.03
CA ASP A 73 -8.50 12.86 -14.33
C ASP A 73 -9.96 12.51 -14.70
N LYS A 74 -10.20 12.10 -15.96
CA LYS A 74 -11.48 11.52 -16.41
C LYS A 74 -11.81 10.17 -15.75
N ILE A 75 -10.82 9.28 -15.55
CA ILE A 75 -11.03 8.01 -14.83
C ILE A 75 -11.41 8.27 -13.36
N ASP A 76 -10.76 9.23 -12.69
CA ASP A 76 -11.03 9.62 -11.32
C ASP A 76 -12.45 10.23 -11.17
N GLU A 77 -12.89 11.05 -12.15
CA GLU A 77 -14.26 11.57 -12.24
C GLU A 77 -15.30 10.44 -12.39
N ILE A 78 -15.02 9.47 -13.27
CA ILE A 78 -15.89 8.30 -13.47
C ILE A 78 -15.96 7.47 -12.19
N SER A 79 -14.82 7.20 -11.53
CA SER A 79 -14.79 6.49 -10.25
C SER A 79 -15.65 7.17 -9.19
N THR A 80 -15.55 8.49 -9.06
CA THR A 80 -16.34 9.29 -8.12
C THR A 80 -17.83 9.21 -8.44
N LYS A 81 -18.22 9.36 -9.71
CA LYS A 81 -19.61 9.23 -10.15
C LYS A 81 -20.19 7.85 -9.85
N ILE A 82 -19.44 6.79 -10.12
CA ILE A 82 -19.88 5.42 -9.86
C ILE A 82 -20.01 5.18 -8.36
N SER A 83 -19.04 5.62 -7.56
CA SER A 83 -19.07 5.52 -6.09
C SER A 83 -20.37 6.12 -5.52
N LYS A 84 -20.75 7.31 -5.99
CA LYS A 84 -22.02 7.96 -5.63
C LYS A 84 -23.23 7.13 -6.01
N LYS A 85 -23.24 6.54 -7.20
CA LYS A 85 -24.35 5.67 -7.67
C LYS A 85 -24.53 4.40 -6.85
N ILE A 86 -23.46 3.87 -6.24
CA ILE A 86 -23.55 2.69 -5.38
C ILE A 86 -23.68 3.02 -3.89
N GLY A 87 -23.93 4.29 -3.55
CA GLY A 87 -24.26 4.74 -2.20
C GLY A 87 -23.08 5.23 -1.36
N HIS A 88 -21.93 5.53 -1.98
CA HIS A 88 -20.73 6.01 -1.29
C HIS A 88 -20.35 7.43 -1.73
N LYS A 89 -19.67 8.21 -0.88
CA LYS A 89 -19.31 9.60 -1.20
C LYS A 89 -18.32 9.71 -2.38
N GLY A 90 -17.48 8.68 -2.57
CA GLY A 90 -16.31 8.73 -3.44
C GLY A 90 -15.21 9.61 -2.83
N ILE A 91 -14.04 9.64 -3.46
CA ILE A 91 -12.91 10.45 -2.97
C ILE A 91 -12.90 11.79 -3.68
N LEU A 92 -13.22 12.85 -2.95
CA LEU A 92 -13.25 14.20 -3.48
C LEU A 92 -11.85 14.80 -3.60
N ASN A 93 -10.97 14.57 -2.62
CA ASN A 93 -9.56 15.01 -2.64
C ASN A 93 -8.72 14.18 -1.66
N PHE A 94 -7.58 13.67 -2.11
CA PHE A 94 -6.56 13.07 -1.23
C PHE A 94 -5.60 14.11 -0.63
N TYR A 95 -5.62 15.35 -1.13
CA TYR A 95 -4.71 16.42 -0.73
C TYR A 95 -5.49 17.73 -0.50
N PRO A 96 -5.22 18.47 0.60
CA PRO A 96 -4.34 18.09 1.69
C PRO A 96 -4.96 16.97 2.55
N PHE A 97 -4.11 16.12 3.11
CA PHE A 97 -4.53 15.10 4.07
C PHE A 97 -5.00 15.75 5.37
N LYS A 98 -6.14 15.29 5.88
CA LYS A 98 -6.75 15.75 7.13
C LYS A 98 -7.22 14.53 7.92
N LYS A 99 -6.65 14.30 9.10
CA LYS A 99 -6.92 13.11 9.94
C LYS A 99 -8.39 13.03 10.33
N GLU A 100 -8.97 14.16 10.70
CA GLU A 100 -10.33 14.30 11.20
C GLU A 100 -11.41 13.95 10.17
N GLU A 101 -11.07 14.00 8.88
CA GLU A 101 -11.97 13.63 7.78
C GLU A 101 -11.89 12.12 7.44
N GLN A 102 -10.96 11.36 8.04
CA GLN A 102 -10.71 9.96 7.71
C GLN A 102 -11.59 9.01 8.51
N LYS A 103 -12.80 8.77 8.01
CA LYS A 103 -13.73 7.80 8.58
C LYS A 103 -13.82 6.58 7.68
N ILE A 104 -13.79 5.38 8.25
CA ILE A 104 -13.85 4.13 7.46
C ILE A 104 -15.12 4.06 6.59
N VAL A 105 -16.24 4.54 7.12
CA VAL A 105 -17.54 4.57 6.42
C VAL A 105 -17.55 5.52 5.21
N ASP A 106 -16.68 6.54 5.24
CA ASP A 106 -16.58 7.55 4.20
C ASP A 106 -15.44 7.28 3.21
N ASN A 107 -14.49 6.41 3.58
CA ASN A 107 -13.27 6.13 2.83
C ASN A 107 -13.42 5.01 1.77
N PHE A 108 -14.65 4.60 1.46
CA PHE A 108 -14.88 3.68 0.35
C PHE A 108 -14.61 4.35 -1.00
N TYR A 109 -13.87 3.66 -1.88
CA TYR A 109 -13.62 4.14 -3.23
C TYR A 109 -13.46 3.02 -4.25
N ILE A 110 -13.56 3.38 -5.53
CA ILE A 110 -13.35 2.45 -6.64
C ILE A 110 -11.98 2.77 -7.24
N ASP A 111 -10.98 1.92 -7.02
CA ASP A 111 -9.66 2.05 -7.67
C ASP A 111 -9.78 1.60 -9.13
N LEU A 112 -10.00 2.57 -10.03
CA LEU A 112 -10.03 2.35 -11.46
C LEU A 112 -8.65 2.55 -12.07
N LYS A 113 -8.18 1.54 -12.81
CA LYS A 113 -7.02 1.68 -13.71
C LYS A 113 -7.45 1.37 -15.13
N CYS A 114 -7.02 2.19 -16.08
CA CYS A 114 -7.28 1.99 -17.49
C CYS A 114 -5.95 1.82 -18.21
N ASP A 115 -5.72 0.63 -18.77
CA ASP A 115 -4.53 0.31 -19.55
C ASP A 115 -4.95 -0.11 -20.97
N THR A 116 -4.08 0.10 -21.94
CA THR A 116 -4.19 -0.51 -23.27
C THR A 116 -3.58 -1.90 -23.30
N PRO A 117 -3.90 -2.73 -24.33
CA PRO A 117 -3.20 -3.99 -24.54
C PRO A 117 -1.67 -3.85 -24.65
N LYS A 118 -1.17 -2.70 -25.12
CA LYS A 118 0.26 -2.39 -25.21
C LYS A 118 0.89 -2.18 -23.83
N GLU A 119 0.19 -1.49 -22.94
CA GLU A 119 0.66 -1.24 -21.57
C GLU A 119 0.62 -2.51 -20.73
N LEU A 120 -0.42 -3.35 -20.89
CA LEU A 120 -0.50 -4.65 -20.21
C LEU A 120 0.73 -5.53 -20.47
N LYS A 121 1.25 -5.55 -21.70
CA LYS A 121 2.45 -6.30 -22.09
C LYS A 121 3.73 -5.79 -21.41
N LYS A 122 3.72 -4.56 -20.90
CA LYS A 122 4.85 -3.88 -20.26
C LYS A 122 4.78 -3.89 -18.73
N LEU A 123 3.73 -4.46 -18.13
CA LEU A 123 3.60 -4.49 -16.68
C LEU A 123 4.80 -5.18 -16.03
N LEU A 124 5.30 -4.55 -14.97
CA LEU A 124 6.48 -4.97 -14.21
C LEU A 124 6.20 -6.19 -13.31
N PRO A 125 7.24 -6.93 -12.86
CA PRO A 125 7.10 -8.10 -11.98
C PRO A 125 6.67 -7.69 -10.56
N ARG A 126 5.40 -7.35 -10.40
CA ARG A 126 4.79 -6.93 -9.13
C ARG A 126 3.80 -7.96 -8.64
N ILE A 127 3.52 -7.97 -7.34
CA ILE A 127 2.47 -8.84 -6.76
C ILE A 127 1.14 -8.56 -7.45
N ARG A 128 0.77 -7.27 -7.58
CA ARG A 128 -0.45 -6.85 -8.29
C ARG A 128 -0.49 -7.35 -9.75
N THR A 129 0.63 -7.36 -10.45
CA THR A 129 0.69 -7.84 -11.85
C THR A 129 0.45 -9.35 -11.91
N TYR A 130 1.07 -10.11 -11.00
CA TYR A 130 0.83 -11.55 -10.88
C TYR A 130 -0.64 -11.84 -10.56
N GLU A 131 -1.21 -11.15 -9.57
CA GLU A 131 -2.61 -11.29 -9.18
C GLU A 131 -3.57 -10.94 -10.32
N LEU A 132 -3.31 -9.83 -11.03
CA LEU A 132 -4.13 -9.42 -12.17
C LEU A 132 -4.15 -10.48 -13.28
N ARG A 133 -3.03 -11.16 -13.53
CA ARG A 133 -2.95 -12.23 -14.52
C ARG A 133 -3.63 -13.52 -14.05
N ASN A 134 -3.33 -13.96 -12.83
CA ASN A 134 -3.59 -15.34 -12.38
C ASN A 134 -4.78 -15.47 -11.42
N ASN A 135 -5.17 -14.41 -10.72
CA ASN A 135 -6.10 -14.47 -9.60
C ASN A 135 -7.16 -13.35 -9.63
N SER A 136 -7.51 -12.87 -10.81
CA SER A 136 -8.54 -11.85 -11.04
C SER A 136 -9.79 -12.45 -11.68
N LEU A 137 -10.88 -11.69 -11.75
CA LEU A 137 -12.14 -12.09 -12.39
C LEU A 137 -12.47 -11.18 -13.57
N VAL A 138 -12.67 -11.75 -14.75
CA VAL A 138 -13.19 -11.00 -15.90
C VAL A 138 -14.68 -10.77 -15.66
N LEU A 139 -15.04 -9.51 -15.45
CA LEU A 139 -16.43 -9.10 -15.22
C LEU A 139 -17.19 -8.90 -16.53
N TRP A 140 -16.49 -8.44 -17.57
CA TRP A 140 -17.08 -8.19 -18.90
C TRP A 140 -16.00 -8.16 -20.00
N GLY A 141 -16.36 -8.56 -21.22
CA GLY A 141 -15.51 -8.44 -22.41
C GLY A 141 -14.56 -9.62 -22.61
N LYS A 142 -13.48 -9.40 -23.39
CA LYS A 142 -12.49 -10.43 -23.73
C LYS A 142 -11.58 -10.72 -22.52
N ASP A 143 -11.15 -11.96 -22.35
CA ASP A 143 -10.09 -12.29 -21.38
C ASP A 143 -8.72 -11.92 -21.94
N LEU A 144 -8.22 -10.76 -21.53
CA LEU A 144 -6.92 -10.22 -21.96
C LEU A 144 -5.79 -10.51 -20.97
N ARG A 145 -6.04 -11.24 -19.87
CA ARG A 145 -5.04 -11.49 -18.83
C ARG A 145 -3.82 -12.25 -19.36
N LYS A 146 -4.02 -13.09 -20.39
CA LYS A 146 -2.97 -13.88 -21.02
C LYS A 146 -1.87 -13.04 -21.69
N ILE A 147 -2.11 -11.75 -21.99
CA ILE A 147 -1.10 -10.87 -22.59
C ILE A 147 -0.17 -10.22 -21.55
N ILE A 148 -0.57 -10.21 -20.28
CA ILE A 148 0.25 -9.71 -19.17
C ILE A 148 1.48 -10.63 -19.03
N PRO A 149 2.71 -10.14 -18.83
CA PRO A 149 3.85 -11.04 -18.70
C PRO A 149 3.67 -12.09 -17.59
N ASN A 150 4.04 -13.34 -17.88
CA ASN A 150 3.90 -14.46 -16.95
C ASN A 150 5.07 -14.48 -15.96
N TYR A 151 4.94 -13.77 -14.84
CA TYR A 151 5.95 -13.79 -13.78
C TYR A 151 5.74 -14.97 -12.85
N GLU A 152 6.82 -15.60 -12.41
CA GLU A 152 6.77 -16.58 -11.32
C GLU A 152 6.69 -15.85 -9.98
N LEU A 153 5.79 -16.27 -9.09
CA LEU A 153 5.58 -15.65 -7.78
C LEU A 153 6.87 -15.63 -6.94
N LYS A 154 7.65 -16.71 -6.99
CA LYS A 154 8.97 -16.84 -6.32
C LYS A 154 10.08 -15.93 -6.87
N LYS A 155 9.85 -15.31 -8.04
CA LYS A 155 10.78 -14.37 -8.70
C LYS A 155 10.35 -12.91 -8.56
N ILE A 156 9.26 -12.65 -7.83
CA ILE A 156 8.85 -11.27 -7.52
C ILE A 156 9.97 -10.60 -6.70
N PRO A 157 10.38 -9.36 -7.04
CA PRO A 157 11.42 -8.64 -6.31
C PRO A 157 11.07 -8.43 -4.84
N LEU A 158 12.06 -8.59 -3.96
CA LEU A 158 11.92 -8.28 -2.53
C LEU A 158 11.60 -6.79 -2.27
N SER A 159 11.87 -5.90 -3.22
CA SER A 159 11.45 -4.49 -3.16
C SER A 159 9.93 -4.32 -3.01
N GLU A 160 9.11 -5.29 -3.46
CA GLU A 160 7.67 -5.29 -3.19
C GLU A 160 7.37 -5.49 -1.70
N GLY A 161 8.08 -6.40 -1.03
CA GLY A 161 7.99 -6.58 0.43
C GLY A 161 8.47 -5.36 1.20
N ALA A 162 9.63 -4.80 0.81
CA ALA A 162 10.14 -3.55 1.37
C ALA A 162 9.11 -2.42 1.29
N LYS A 163 8.53 -2.21 0.09
CA LYS A 163 7.52 -1.19 -0.14
C LYS A 163 6.27 -1.44 0.70
N LEU A 164 5.78 -2.68 0.79
CA LEU A 164 4.61 -3.00 1.61
C LEU A 164 4.81 -2.63 3.08
N LEU A 165 5.94 -3.00 3.68
CA LEU A 165 6.24 -2.66 5.08
C LEU A 165 6.27 -1.15 5.30
N LEU A 166 6.94 -0.42 4.41
CA LEU A 166 7.08 1.03 4.51
C LEU A 166 5.75 1.76 4.27
N ASP A 167 4.94 1.32 3.30
CA ASP A 167 3.61 1.88 3.05
C ASP A 167 2.71 1.71 4.29
N ARG A 168 2.72 0.53 4.94
CA ARG A 168 1.90 0.30 6.14
C ARG A 168 2.42 1.06 7.36
N MET A 169 3.74 1.20 7.48
CA MET A 169 4.35 2.02 8.52
C MET A 169 3.97 3.49 8.35
N GLY A 170 3.91 3.98 7.12
CA GLY A 170 3.40 5.31 6.78
C GLY A 170 1.97 5.49 7.27
N GLN A 171 1.09 4.53 6.98
CA GLN A 171 -0.30 4.58 7.45
C GLN A 171 -0.41 4.61 8.98
N LEU A 172 0.42 3.87 9.71
CA LEU A 172 0.39 3.94 11.19
C LEU A 172 0.67 5.36 11.70
N ILE A 173 1.54 6.12 11.03
CA ILE A 173 1.80 7.53 11.35
C ILE A 173 0.63 8.42 10.94
N GLU A 174 0.17 8.26 9.69
CA GLU A 174 -0.84 9.13 9.07
C GLU A 174 -2.13 9.17 9.88
N TYR A 175 -2.53 8.06 10.48
CA TYR A 175 -3.83 7.95 11.15
C TYR A 175 -3.76 7.97 12.69
N TYR A 176 -2.56 7.99 13.30
CA TYR A 176 -2.42 8.04 14.77
C TYR A 176 -2.24 9.46 15.31
N SER A 177 -3.08 9.84 16.27
CA SER A 177 -3.00 11.13 16.97
C SER A 177 -2.77 10.94 18.47
N THR A 178 -1.78 11.65 19.03
CA THR A 178 -1.55 11.70 20.48
C THR A 178 -2.67 12.46 21.20
N LYS A 179 -3.36 13.36 20.49
CA LYS A 179 -4.57 14.06 20.96
C LYS A 179 -5.85 13.21 20.88
N LYS A 180 -5.75 11.93 20.52
CA LYS A 180 -6.89 11.01 20.33
C LYS A 180 -7.89 11.46 19.25
N ILE A 181 -7.43 12.24 18.28
CA ILE A 181 -8.22 12.66 17.11
C ILE A 181 -8.04 11.59 16.02
N TYR A 182 -8.65 10.43 16.22
CA TYR A 182 -8.63 9.34 15.24
C TYR A 182 -9.89 8.49 15.33
N ASP A 183 -10.30 7.93 14.19
CA ASP A 183 -11.33 6.91 14.11
C ASP A 183 -10.74 5.55 14.57
N LYS A 184 -11.30 4.98 15.64
CA LYS A 184 -10.79 3.72 16.24
C LYS A 184 -10.87 2.55 15.27
N GLU A 185 -11.91 2.52 14.43
CA GLU A 185 -12.12 1.45 13.48
C GLU A 185 -11.12 1.55 12.33
N PHE A 186 -10.88 2.76 11.83
CA PHE A 186 -9.86 3.04 10.84
C PHE A 186 -8.46 2.67 11.36
N LEU A 187 -8.15 3.01 12.61
CA LEU A 187 -6.87 2.63 13.21
C LEU A 187 -6.74 1.10 13.35
N SER A 188 -7.84 0.40 13.65
CA SER A 188 -7.87 -1.07 13.69
C SER A 188 -7.59 -1.67 12.30
N TYR A 189 -8.17 -1.07 11.26
CA TYR A 189 -7.91 -1.44 9.87
C TYR A 189 -6.43 -1.27 9.50
N VAL A 190 -5.82 -0.13 9.85
CA VAL A 190 -4.39 0.12 9.59
C VAL A 190 -3.49 -0.89 10.31
N ILE A 191 -3.80 -1.22 11.58
CA ILE A 191 -3.06 -2.24 12.34
C ILE A 191 -3.14 -3.61 11.65
N GLN A 192 -4.33 -4.03 11.23
CA GLN A 192 -4.51 -5.27 10.48
C GLN A 192 -3.68 -5.29 9.19
N GLN A 193 -3.67 -4.17 8.47
CA GLN A 193 -2.92 -4.02 7.23
C GLN A 193 -1.41 -4.12 7.47
N ALA A 194 -0.91 -3.57 8.58
CA ALA A 194 0.49 -3.74 9.01
C ALA A 194 0.86 -5.21 9.21
N TYR A 195 0.06 -5.97 9.96
CA TYR A 195 0.32 -7.41 10.14
C TYR A 195 0.23 -8.21 8.84
N THR A 196 -0.66 -7.83 7.92
CA THR A 196 -0.70 -8.48 6.59
C THR A 196 0.55 -8.19 5.78
N ALA A 197 1.09 -6.96 5.86
CA ALA A 197 2.36 -6.63 5.20
C ALA A 197 3.54 -7.38 5.82
N CYS A 198 3.57 -7.57 7.15
CA CYS A 198 4.55 -8.46 7.79
C CYS A 198 4.48 -9.86 7.20
N CYS A 199 3.28 -10.42 7.09
CA CYS A 199 3.06 -11.76 6.54
C CYS A 199 3.60 -11.91 5.11
N THR A 200 3.14 -11.04 4.21
CA THR A 200 3.55 -11.06 2.80
C THR A 200 5.06 -10.89 2.67
N SER A 201 5.65 -9.94 3.42
CA SER A 201 7.07 -9.62 3.30
C SER A 201 7.97 -10.75 3.81
N LEU A 202 7.63 -11.36 4.95
CA LEU A 202 8.36 -12.51 5.47
C LEU A 202 8.29 -13.69 4.50
N LEU A 203 7.12 -14.01 3.96
CA LEU A 203 6.96 -15.09 3.00
C LEU A 203 7.69 -14.85 1.67
N LEU A 204 7.80 -13.59 1.22
CA LEU A 204 8.60 -13.23 0.06
C LEU A 204 10.09 -13.48 0.30
N LEU A 205 10.62 -13.16 1.48
CA LEU A 205 12.04 -13.40 1.82
C LEU A 205 12.42 -14.87 1.63
N VAL A 206 11.55 -15.78 2.05
CA VAL A 206 11.79 -17.24 1.98
C VAL A 206 11.20 -17.86 0.71
N LYS A 207 10.70 -17.05 -0.23
CA LYS A 207 10.10 -17.48 -1.50
C LYS A 207 8.94 -18.48 -1.34
N LYS A 208 8.21 -18.40 -0.23
CA LYS A 208 7.02 -19.24 0.09
C LYS A 208 5.72 -18.44 0.08
N TYR A 209 5.74 -17.22 -0.46
CA TYR A 209 4.53 -16.41 -0.62
C TYR A 209 3.54 -17.08 -1.57
N ASP A 210 2.27 -17.02 -1.21
CA ASP A 210 1.17 -17.59 -1.98
C ASP A 210 -0.01 -16.62 -1.99
N ILE A 211 -0.82 -16.66 -3.05
CA ILE A 211 -1.94 -15.73 -3.18
C ILE A 211 -3.10 -16.19 -2.29
N GLY A 212 -3.67 -15.22 -1.56
CA GLY A 212 -4.76 -15.42 -0.62
C GLY A 212 -4.33 -15.09 0.80
N TYR A 213 -5.13 -14.26 1.50
CA TYR A 213 -4.74 -13.76 2.82
C TYR A 213 -4.63 -14.90 3.83
N LEU A 214 -5.66 -15.74 3.92
CA LEU A 214 -5.70 -16.83 4.89
C LEU A 214 -4.67 -17.92 4.57
N LYS A 215 -4.49 -18.21 3.28
CA LYS A 215 -3.49 -19.17 2.80
C LYS A 215 -2.08 -18.76 3.22
N SER A 216 -1.70 -17.51 2.94
CA SER A 216 -0.42 -16.95 3.38
C SER A 216 -0.27 -16.95 4.90
N ALA A 217 -1.28 -16.52 5.65
CA ALA A 217 -1.20 -16.48 7.11
C ALA A 217 -0.98 -17.87 7.74
N ASN A 218 -1.74 -18.87 7.29
CA ASN A 218 -1.54 -20.26 7.71
C ASN A 218 -0.16 -20.76 7.33
N LYS A 219 0.31 -20.42 6.12
CA LYS A 219 1.64 -20.83 5.67
C LYS A 219 2.74 -20.24 6.53
N LEU A 220 2.62 -18.98 6.93
CA LEU A 220 3.58 -18.36 7.83
C LEU A 220 3.57 -19.04 9.19
N LYS A 221 2.38 -19.30 9.75
CA LYS A 221 2.23 -20.01 11.03
C LYS A 221 2.94 -21.38 11.05
N GLU A 222 2.82 -22.15 9.98
CA GLU A 222 3.52 -23.44 9.86
C GLU A 222 5.05 -23.32 9.90
N ILE A 223 5.61 -22.23 9.37
CA ILE A 223 7.05 -22.13 9.12
C ILE A 223 7.76 -21.11 10.00
N TYR A 224 7.03 -20.34 10.82
CA TYR A 224 7.54 -19.11 11.43
C TYR A 224 8.77 -19.36 12.30
N GLN A 225 8.65 -20.27 13.26
CA GLN A 225 9.74 -20.63 14.18
C GLN A 225 10.97 -21.18 13.44
N LYS A 226 10.74 -22.02 12.41
CA LYS A 226 11.81 -22.70 11.67
C LYS A 226 12.58 -21.76 10.74
N GLU A 227 11.87 -20.93 9.98
CA GLU A 227 12.46 -20.07 8.95
C GLU A 227 12.92 -18.71 9.50
N PHE A 228 12.38 -18.28 10.64
CA PHE A 228 12.68 -16.98 11.25
C PHE A 228 13.06 -17.10 12.74
N PRO A 229 14.02 -17.95 13.13
CA PRO A 229 14.32 -18.22 14.54
C PRO A 229 14.78 -16.97 15.31
N GLU A 230 15.55 -16.09 14.69
CA GLU A 230 15.99 -14.81 15.29
C GLU A 230 14.81 -13.88 15.61
N LEU A 231 13.80 -13.85 14.73
CA LEU A 231 12.62 -13.00 14.90
C LEU A 231 11.64 -13.65 15.89
N TYR A 232 11.48 -14.97 15.85
CA TYR A 232 10.67 -15.74 16.79
C TYR A 232 11.13 -15.53 18.24
N LYS A 233 12.45 -15.49 18.49
CA LYS A 233 13.01 -15.16 19.82
C LYS A 233 12.55 -13.79 20.34
N LYS A 234 12.30 -12.82 19.45
CA LYS A 234 11.87 -11.46 19.81
C LYS A 234 10.36 -11.31 19.91
N ILE A 235 9.61 -12.02 19.07
CA ILE A 235 8.14 -11.93 18.95
C ILE A 235 7.57 -13.33 18.73
N PRO A 236 7.53 -14.19 19.77
CA PRO A 236 7.17 -15.60 19.60
C PRO A 236 5.73 -15.84 19.15
N ASP A 237 4.84 -14.86 19.32
CA ASP A 237 3.40 -14.91 18.97
C ASP A 237 3.05 -14.16 17.68
N LEU A 238 4.05 -13.74 16.87
CA LEU A 238 3.81 -12.90 15.70
C LEU A 238 2.90 -13.56 14.67
N ASP A 239 3.08 -14.85 14.40
CA ASP A 239 2.30 -15.63 13.45
C ASP A 239 0.83 -15.81 13.90
N ASP A 240 0.62 -16.02 15.20
CA ASP A 240 -0.71 -16.06 15.81
C ASP A 240 -1.43 -14.73 15.66
N LYS A 241 -0.75 -13.62 15.97
CA LYS A 241 -1.29 -12.26 15.75
C LYS A 241 -1.62 -12.03 14.28
N ILE A 242 -0.71 -12.38 13.36
CA ILE A 242 -0.94 -12.24 11.91
C ILE A 242 -2.21 -13.01 11.50
N LEU A 243 -2.35 -14.26 11.92
CA LEU A 243 -3.51 -15.09 11.59
C LEU A 243 -4.80 -14.50 12.15
N GLN A 244 -4.78 -14.02 13.40
CA GLN A 244 -5.91 -13.35 14.03
C GLN A 244 -6.36 -12.12 13.24
N TYR A 245 -5.43 -11.24 12.86
CA TYR A 245 -5.73 -10.01 12.10
C TYR A 245 -6.17 -10.30 10.67
N VAL A 246 -5.62 -11.32 10.02
CA VAL A 246 -6.06 -11.76 8.69
C VAL A 246 -7.48 -12.31 8.72
N LYS A 247 -7.84 -13.12 9.73
CA LYS A 247 -9.21 -13.60 9.91
C LYS A 247 -10.18 -12.44 10.12
N TRP A 248 -9.78 -11.45 10.92
CA TRP A 248 -10.57 -10.23 11.12
C TRP A 248 -10.70 -9.41 9.83
N ARG A 249 -9.63 -9.25 9.03
CA ARG A 249 -9.68 -8.58 7.73
C ARG A 249 -10.78 -9.13 6.84
N ILE A 250 -10.85 -10.46 6.72
CA ILE A 250 -11.80 -11.13 5.84
C ILE A 250 -13.25 -10.98 6.37
N ASN A 251 -13.41 -10.82 7.69
CA ASN A 251 -14.71 -10.73 8.34
C ASN A 251 -14.72 -9.65 9.45
N PRO A 252 -14.77 -8.35 9.09
CA PRO A 252 -14.64 -7.23 10.03
C PRO A 252 -15.92 -6.93 10.84
N ASN A 253 -16.73 -7.96 11.15
CA ASN A 253 -18.04 -7.78 11.79
C ASN A 253 -17.97 -7.66 13.32
N LYS A 254 -16.82 -7.90 13.95
CA LYS A 254 -16.63 -7.73 15.39
C LYS A 254 -15.37 -6.90 15.66
N PRO A 255 -15.40 -5.96 16.63
CA PRO A 255 -14.20 -5.26 17.04
C PRO A 255 -13.21 -6.26 17.67
N LEU A 256 -12.03 -6.39 17.05
CA LEU A 256 -10.98 -7.27 17.56
C LEU A 256 -10.22 -6.62 18.73
N ILE A 257 -10.08 -5.30 18.68
CA ILE A 257 -9.17 -4.55 19.54
C ILE A 257 -9.98 -3.82 20.62
N LYS A 258 -9.81 -4.23 21.88
CA LYS A 258 -10.42 -3.56 23.04
C LYS A 258 -9.73 -2.23 23.35
N ASP A 259 -8.40 -2.27 23.45
CA ASP A 259 -7.56 -1.09 23.65
C ASP A 259 -6.74 -0.79 22.39
N ILE A 260 -7.28 0.13 21.58
CA ILE A 260 -6.68 0.50 20.30
C ILE A 260 -5.35 1.22 20.44
N LYS A 261 -5.16 2.00 21.52
CA LYS A 261 -3.90 2.72 21.74
C LYS A 261 -2.81 1.69 22.04
N LYS A 262 -3.05 0.82 23.01
CA LYS A 262 -2.10 -0.25 23.38
C LYS A 262 -1.75 -1.12 22.19
N GLU A 263 -2.75 -1.58 21.43
CA GLU A 263 -2.49 -2.45 20.29
C GLU A 263 -1.76 -1.73 19.15
N TRP A 264 -1.98 -0.42 18.96
CA TRP A 264 -1.20 0.36 18.00
C TRP A 264 0.30 0.36 18.37
N PHE A 265 0.64 0.55 19.65
CA PHE A 265 2.03 0.49 20.12
C PHE A 265 2.67 -0.89 19.94
N ILE A 266 1.90 -1.96 20.20
CA ILE A 266 2.34 -3.33 19.96
C ILE A 266 2.58 -3.57 18.47
N ALA A 267 1.61 -3.24 17.61
CA ALA A 267 1.70 -3.42 16.16
C ALA A 267 2.88 -2.64 15.57
N ARG A 268 3.10 -1.41 16.04
CA ARG A 268 4.25 -0.59 15.67
C ARG A 268 5.57 -1.26 16.05
N LYS A 269 5.72 -1.71 17.30
CA LYS A 269 6.95 -2.37 17.77
C LYS A 269 7.23 -3.61 16.92
N ASN A 270 6.21 -4.42 16.68
CA ASN A 270 6.31 -5.62 15.84
C ASN A 270 6.71 -5.27 14.40
N LEU A 271 6.07 -4.26 13.80
CA LEU A 271 6.40 -3.82 12.44
C LEU A 271 7.84 -3.31 12.32
N LEU A 272 8.35 -2.59 13.32
CA LEU A 272 9.75 -2.12 13.34
C LEU A 272 10.75 -3.27 13.45
N GLU A 273 10.49 -4.27 14.30
CA GLU A 273 11.35 -5.46 14.40
C GLU A 273 11.32 -6.30 13.12
N VAL A 274 10.13 -6.55 12.57
CA VAL A 274 9.98 -7.23 11.27
C VAL A 274 10.70 -6.46 10.17
N SER A 275 10.61 -5.13 10.16
CA SER A 275 11.30 -4.29 9.18
C SER A 275 12.82 -4.39 9.33
N ARG A 276 13.37 -4.27 10.56
CA ARG A 276 14.81 -4.47 10.80
C ARG A 276 15.27 -5.83 10.28
N TYR A 277 14.56 -6.90 10.63
CA TYR A 277 14.87 -8.25 10.17
C TYR A 277 14.82 -8.35 8.64
N PHE A 278 13.72 -7.87 8.03
CA PHE A 278 13.52 -7.92 6.59
C PHE A 278 14.61 -7.16 5.83
N PHE A 279 14.88 -5.91 6.22
CA PHE A 279 15.89 -5.09 5.57
C PHE A 279 17.30 -5.63 5.80
N SER A 280 17.55 -6.31 6.92
CA SER A 280 18.83 -6.95 7.15
C SER A 280 19.10 -8.05 6.12
N LYS A 281 18.10 -8.91 5.87
CA LYS A 281 18.22 -9.98 4.86
C LYS A 281 18.15 -9.43 3.43
N PHE A 282 17.28 -8.46 3.16
CA PHE A 282 17.12 -7.85 1.82
C PHE A 282 18.37 -7.10 1.35
N LEU A 283 19.05 -6.41 2.27
CA LEU A 283 20.24 -5.61 1.96
C LEU A 283 21.55 -6.31 2.30
N GLU A 284 21.50 -7.54 2.81
CA GLU A 284 22.68 -8.32 3.24
C GLU A 284 23.53 -7.53 4.24
N LYS A 285 22.88 -6.89 5.22
CA LYS A 285 23.52 -6.03 6.22
C LYS A 285 22.92 -6.30 7.59
N ASP A 286 23.73 -6.40 8.63
CA ASP A 286 23.22 -6.44 10.00
C ASP A 286 22.68 -5.07 10.41
N ILE A 287 21.38 -4.96 10.67
CA ILE A 287 20.70 -3.72 11.06
C ILE A 287 20.21 -3.86 12.50
N LYS A 288 20.93 -3.23 13.43
CA LYS A 288 20.72 -3.40 14.87
C LYS A 288 19.70 -2.42 15.46
N ASN A 289 19.58 -1.23 14.88
CA ASN A 289 18.78 -0.14 15.44
C ASN A 289 18.04 0.68 14.36
N ASN A 290 17.20 1.61 14.81
CA ASN A 290 16.38 2.47 13.93
C ASN A 290 17.21 3.44 13.06
N GLU A 291 18.36 3.90 13.57
CA GLU A 291 19.24 4.78 12.81
C GLU A 291 19.89 4.04 11.63
N GLU A 292 20.40 2.84 11.88
CA GLU A 292 20.92 1.96 10.84
C GLU A 292 19.84 1.59 9.82
N LEU A 293 18.61 1.30 10.28
CA LEU A 293 17.48 1.01 9.38
C LEU A 293 17.16 2.20 8.48
N SER A 294 17.06 3.41 9.05
CA SER A 294 16.82 4.63 8.27
C SER A 294 17.92 4.88 7.24
N LYS A 295 19.20 4.76 7.63
CA LYS A 295 20.35 4.89 6.72
C LYS A 295 20.35 3.82 5.63
N ALA A 296 19.96 2.60 5.95
CA ALA A 296 19.89 1.50 5.00
C ALA A 296 18.82 1.76 3.92
N ILE A 297 17.62 2.19 4.34
CA ILE A 297 16.52 2.60 3.44
C ILE A 297 16.94 3.79 2.58
N PHE A 298 17.61 4.79 3.15
CA PHE A 298 18.10 5.95 2.39
C PHE A 298 19.03 5.56 1.23
N ASN A 299 19.77 4.47 1.38
CA ASN A 299 20.80 4.01 0.43
C ASN A 299 20.38 2.78 -0.40
N MET A 300 19.15 2.27 -0.27
CA MET A 300 18.74 1.02 -0.92
C MET A 300 18.43 1.13 -2.43
N GLN A 301 18.66 2.30 -3.05
CA GLN A 301 18.31 2.61 -4.44
C GLN A 301 18.64 1.48 -5.43
N LYS A 302 19.85 0.93 -5.35
CA LYS A 302 20.31 -0.15 -6.25
C LYS A 302 19.47 -1.42 -6.11
N LYS A 303 19.38 -1.97 -4.89
CA LYS A 303 18.59 -3.20 -4.62
C LYS A 303 17.09 -2.98 -4.86
N PHE A 304 16.59 -1.76 -4.66
CA PHE A 304 15.19 -1.43 -4.82
C PHE A 304 14.74 -1.28 -6.28
N TYR A 305 15.50 -0.58 -7.15
CA TYR A 305 15.06 -0.33 -8.53
C TYR A 305 15.62 -1.30 -9.57
N ASN A 306 16.80 -1.91 -9.34
CA ASN A 306 17.44 -2.80 -10.33
C ASN A 306 16.53 -3.92 -10.85
N PRO A 307 15.73 -4.60 -10.01
CA PRO A 307 14.86 -5.68 -10.50
C PRO A 307 13.86 -5.21 -11.57
N TYR A 308 13.40 -3.96 -11.48
CA TYR A 308 12.49 -3.37 -12.47
C TYR A 308 13.25 -2.85 -13.69
N LEU A 309 14.42 -2.24 -13.50
CA LEU A 309 15.23 -1.72 -14.61
C LEU A 309 15.67 -2.83 -15.56
N LYS A 310 16.12 -3.96 -15.02
CA LYS A 310 16.46 -5.17 -15.79
C LYS A 310 15.33 -5.64 -16.69
N LYS A 311 14.07 -5.40 -16.30
CA LYS A 311 12.91 -5.80 -17.09
C LYS A 311 12.57 -4.80 -18.19
N ILE A 312 12.77 -3.51 -17.93
CA ILE A 312 12.51 -2.44 -18.91
C ILE A 312 13.61 -2.47 -19.97
N ILE A 313 14.85 -2.72 -19.57
CA ILE A 313 16.05 -2.53 -20.38
C ILE A 313 16.95 -3.75 -20.20
N ASN A 314 17.12 -4.54 -21.26
CA ASN A 314 17.96 -5.75 -21.27
C ASN A 314 19.40 -5.39 -21.72
N LEU A 315 20.15 -4.67 -20.87
CA LEU A 315 21.50 -4.18 -21.21
C LEU A 315 22.64 -4.99 -20.56
N GLY A 316 22.42 -6.29 -20.27
CA GLY A 316 23.51 -7.18 -19.85
C GLY A 316 24.33 -6.72 -18.63
N GLY A 317 23.72 -6.02 -17.66
CA GLY A 317 24.40 -5.54 -16.45
C GLY A 317 24.66 -4.03 -16.41
N ALA A 318 24.44 -3.30 -17.51
CA ALA A 318 24.59 -1.84 -17.54
C ALA A 318 23.42 -1.08 -16.87
N GLU A 319 22.47 -1.77 -16.23
CA GLU A 319 21.30 -1.13 -15.61
C GLU A 319 21.69 -0.17 -14.48
N ASN A 320 22.86 -0.38 -13.87
CA ASN A 320 23.39 0.52 -12.83
C ASN A 320 23.67 1.93 -13.36
N LEU A 321 23.99 2.08 -14.67
CA LEU A 321 24.20 3.38 -15.30
C LEU A 321 22.91 4.19 -15.41
N LEU A 322 21.75 3.52 -15.34
CA LEU A 322 20.43 4.16 -15.46
C LEU A 322 19.84 4.57 -14.11
N LEU A 323 20.41 4.09 -12.99
CA LEU A 323 19.92 4.45 -11.66
C LEU A 323 19.90 5.97 -11.40
N PRO A 324 20.94 6.75 -11.77
CA PRO A 324 20.89 8.20 -11.65
C PRO A 324 19.74 8.82 -12.46
N PHE A 325 19.49 8.29 -13.67
CA PHE A 325 18.41 8.78 -14.53
C PHE A 325 17.03 8.49 -13.95
N VAL A 326 16.80 7.29 -13.40
CA VAL A 326 15.55 6.97 -12.69
C VAL A 326 15.34 7.92 -11.52
N SER A 327 16.37 8.18 -10.72
CA SER A 327 16.27 9.13 -9.61
C SER A 327 15.95 10.53 -10.10
N LEU A 328 16.60 11.00 -11.17
CA LEU A 328 16.34 12.31 -11.75
C LEU A 328 14.90 12.43 -12.26
N LEU A 329 14.38 11.40 -12.93
CA LEU A 329 13.00 11.35 -13.41
C LEU A 329 12.00 11.42 -12.24
N LEU A 330 12.21 10.64 -11.18
CA LEU A 330 11.36 10.65 -9.99
C LEU A 330 11.40 12.01 -9.27
N LYS A 331 12.57 12.63 -9.15
CA LYS A 331 12.72 14.00 -8.61
C LYS A 331 11.96 15.03 -9.44
N TYR A 332 12.11 14.99 -10.77
CA TYR A 332 11.42 15.91 -11.67
C TYR A 332 9.90 15.76 -11.58
N LYS A 333 9.38 14.52 -11.63
CA LYS A 333 7.95 14.23 -11.50
C LYS A 333 7.40 14.70 -10.16
N TYR A 334 8.14 14.46 -9.08
CA TYR A 334 7.74 14.94 -7.76
C TYR A 334 7.72 16.46 -7.69
N TYR A 335 8.77 17.14 -8.15
CA TYR A 335 8.82 18.60 -8.16
C TYR A 335 7.68 19.22 -8.98
N LYS A 336 7.37 18.66 -10.17
CA LYS A 336 6.22 19.10 -10.98
C LYS A 336 4.90 18.92 -10.23
N ARG A 337 4.74 17.81 -9.50
CA ARG A 337 3.56 17.57 -8.65
C ARG A 337 3.48 18.56 -7.50
N LEU A 338 4.58 18.82 -6.79
CA LEU A 338 4.66 19.83 -5.74
C LEU A 338 4.25 21.21 -6.27
N LYS A 339 4.73 21.60 -7.45
CA LYS A 339 4.30 22.84 -8.11
C LYS A 339 2.79 22.89 -8.38
N LYS A 340 2.17 21.80 -8.84
CA LYS A 340 0.70 21.72 -9.07
C LYS A 340 -0.08 21.97 -7.78
N ILE A 341 0.45 21.59 -6.62
CA ILE A 341 -0.15 21.83 -5.29
C ILE A 341 0.42 23.09 -4.59
N LYS A 342 1.01 24.02 -5.37
CA LYS A 342 1.54 25.32 -4.89
C LYS A 342 2.69 25.19 -3.87
N ILE A 343 3.46 24.10 -3.91
CA ILE A 343 4.67 23.92 -3.11
C ILE A 343 5.92 24.12 -3.99
N ASN A 344 6.75 25.10 -3.65
CA ASN A 344 8.04 25.32 -4.31
C ASN A 344 9.18 24.70 -3.50
N LYS A 345 9.76 23.60 -3.99
CA LYS A 345 10.81 22.85 -3.30
C LYS A 345 11.94 22.39 -4.24
N PRO A 346 12.80 23.29 -4.72
CA PRO A 346 13.90 22.93 -5.63
C PRO A 346 14.95 22.01 -4.99
N SER A 347 15.01 21.96 -3.64
CA SER A 347 15.93 21.06 -2.89
C SER A 347 15.75 19.58 -3.24
N VAL A 348 14.58 19.19 -3.78
CA VAL A 348 14.30 17.84 -4.27
C VAL A 348 15.37 17.35 -5.26
N PHE A 349 15.97 18.24 -6.06
CA PHE A 349 16.98 17.83 -7.05
C PHE A 349 18.33 17.44 -6.42
N PHE A 350 18.66 17.98 -5.26
CA PHE A 350 19.97 17.82 -4.60
C PHE A 350 20.05 16.68 -3.57
N THR A 351 19.02 15.83 -3.47
CA THR A 351 18.96 14.72 -2.49
C THR A 351 18.87 13.34 -3.19
N ARG A 352 18.58 12.27 -2.45
CA ARG A 352 18.24 10.95 -3.04
C ARG A 352 16.87 10.99 -3.71
N SER A 353 16.43 9.86 -4.26
CA SER A 353 15.07 9.74 -4.79
C SER A 353 14.02 10.09 -3.70
N PRO A 354 12.97 10.87 -4.01
CA PRO A 354 12.09 11.40 -2.97
C PRO A 354 11.38 10.35 -2.11
N ASP A 355 10.97 9.22 -2.68
CA ASP A 355 10.45 8.06 -1.94
C ASP A 355 11.43 7.55 -0.89
N LEU A 356 12.70 7.36 -1.24
CA LEU A 356 13.70 6.88 -0.28
C LEU A 356 13.96 7.88 0.85
N VAL A 357 13.86 9.18 0.57
CA VAL A 357 13.94 10.23 1.60
C VAL A 357 12.72 10.18 2.52
N ILE A 358 11.51 10.09 1.95
CA ILE A 358 10.25 9.98 2.70
C ILE A 358 10.29 8.73 3.57
N PHE A 359 10.62 7.56 3.01
CA PHE A 359 10.73 6.31 3.74
C PHE A 359 11.87 6.28 4.78
N SER A 360 12.98 6.97 4.55
CA SER A 360 14.03 7.10 5.56
C SER A 360 13.56 7.95 6.75
N SER A 361 12.84 9.05 6.49
CA SER A 361 12.28 9.90 7.55
C SER A 361 11.25 9.16 8.40
N LEU A 362 10.46 8.28 7.77
CA LEU A 362 9.42 7.47 8.39
C LEU A 362 9.91 6.69 9.62
N ILE A 363 11.11 6.11 9.54
CA ILE A 363 11.68 5.30 10.64
C ILE A 363 11.86 6.12 11.91
N TYR A 364 12.37 7.35 11.78
CA TYR A 364 12.50 8.25 12.92
C TYR A 364 11.14 8.72 13.40
N LEU A 365 10.25 9.15 12.50
CA LEU A 365 8.93 9.64 12.88
C LEU A 365 8.13 8.57 13.64
N ILE A 366 8.08 7.33 13.17
CA ILE A 366 7.29 6.30 13.87
C ILE A 366 7.91 5.94 15.23
N SER A 367 9.24 6.03 15.33
CA SER A 367 9.99 5.76 16.56
C SER A 367 9.97 6.92 17.54
N SER A 368 9.58 8.12 17.13
CA SER A 368 9.54 9.29 18.00
C SER A 368 8.36 9.28 18.96
N ILE A 369 7.36 8.43 18.78
CA ILE A 369 6.27 8.29 19.75
C ILE A 369 6.61 7.13 20.69
N ASN A 370 6.18 7.17 21.93
CA ASN A 370 6.10 6.02 22.82
C ASN A 370 4.83 6.14 23.69
N GLU A 371 4.62 5.22 24.62
CA GLU A 371 3.43 5.23 25.46
C GLU A 371 3.37 6.47 26.37
N GLU A 372 4.53 7.02 26.73
CA GLU A 372 4.77 8.16 27.62
C GLU A 372 4.63 9.51 26.91
N GLY A 373 4.83 9.57 25.59
CA GLY A 373 4.77 10.82 24.84
C GLY A 373 5.51 10.79 23.51
N VAL A 374 6.08 11.94 23.15
CA VAL A 374 6.82 12.15 21.91
C VAL A 374 8.25 12.57 22.25
N ASP A 375 9.23 11.80 21.79
CA ASP A 375 10.65 12.17 21.79
C ASP A 375 10.91 13.22 20.71
N GLU A 376 11.09 14.47 21.16
CA GLU A 376 11.28 15.62 20.28
C GLU A 376 12.60 15.55 19.48
N ASN A 377 13.65 14.93 20.03
CA ASN A 377 14.94 14.80 19.35
C ASN A 377 14.82 13.84 18.17
N ILE A 378 14.16 12.70 18.37
CA ILE A 378 13.91 11.72 17.30
C ILE A 378 12.93 12.31 16.27
N LEU A 379 11.88 13.01 16.71
CA LEU A 379 10.93 13.68 15.81
C LEU A 379 11.65 14.69 14.90
N LYS A 380 12.51 15.54 15.48
CA LYS A 380 13.30 16.54 14.76
C LYS A 380 14.22 15.89 13.73
N LYS A 381 14.91 14.79 14.05
CA LYS A 381 15.73 14.03 13.09
C LYS A 381 14.91 13.54 11.90
N GLY A 382 13.73 12.95 12.14
CA GLY A 382 12.83 12.53 11.06
C GLY A 382 12.39 13.70 10.20
N GLN A 383 12.04 14.81 10.83
CA GLN A 383 11.64 16.03 10.15
C GLN A 383 12.76 16.63 9.28
N GLU A 384 14.00 16.67 9.76
CA GLU A 384 15.15 17.18 9.02
C GLU A 384 15.41 16.39 7.73
N ILE A 385 15.21 15.08 7.76
CA ILE A 385 15.28 14.24 6.55
C ILE A 385 14.13 14.57 5.61
N LEU A 386 12.89 14.62 6.10
CA LEU A 386 11.70 14.94 5.31
C LEU A 386 11.81 16.33 4.64
N ARG A 387 12.38 17.30 5.35
CA ARG A 387 12.64 18.67 4.89
C ARG A 387 13.49 18.75 3.62
N ARG A 388 14.22 17.70 3.26
CA ARG A 388 14.98 17.66 2.00
C ARG A 388 14.07 17.59 0.78
N VAL A 389 12.86 17.06 0.93
CA VAL A 389 11.93 16.82 -0.20
C VAL A 389 10.56 17.48 -0.03
N TYR A 390 10.16 17.83 1.20
CA TYR A 390 8.87 18.46 1.47
C TYR A 390 9.01 19.60 2.51
N PRO A 391 8.26 20.72 2.43
CA PRO A 391 8.42 21.85 3.36
C PRO A 391 7.77 21.58 4.74
N SER A 392 8.33 20.68 5.53
CA SER A 392 7.86 20.46 6.90
C SER A 392 8.42 21.53 7.84
N LYS A 393 7.59 22.39 8.44
CA LYS A 393 8.00 23.42 9.43
C LYS A 393 7.41 23.17 10.84
N SER A 394 6.70 22.08 10.98
CA SER A 394 5.98 21.68 12.19
C SER A 394 6.88 21.53 13.41
N LYS A 395 6.36 21.80 14.61
CA LYS A 395 7.10 21.66 15.88
C LYS A 395 6.63 20.49 16.74
N ASN A 396 5.54 19.84 16.37
CA ASN A 396 4.91 18.77 17.15
C ASN A 396 4.56 17.58 16.26
N TRP A 397 4.23 16.46 16.91
CA TRP A 397 3.86 15.21 16.25
C TRP A 397 2.72 15.39 15.24
N GLU A 398 1.62 16.03 15.64
CA GLU A 398 0.41 16.08 14.82
C GLU A 398 0.67 16.73 13.47
N ASN A 399 1.27 17.92 13.48
CA ASN A 399 1.54 18.63 12.24
C ASN A 399 2.65 17.94 11.42
N THR A 400 3.64 17.32 12.08
CA THR A 400 4.72 16.59 11.37
C THR A 400 4.20 15.32 10.69
N SER A 401 3.28 14.60 11.34
CA SER A 401 2.62 13.42 10.74
C SER A 401 1.78 13.79 9.51
N ILE A 402 1.13 14.97 9.53
CA ILE A 402 0.39 15.51 8.39
C ILE A 402 1.34 15.96 7.27
N ASP A 403 2.47 16.60 7.59
CA ASP A 403 3.51 16.94 6.62
C ASP A 403 4.03 15.68 5.93
N TYR A 404 4.28 14.61 6.70
CA TYR A 404 4.66 13.31 6.16
C TYR A 404 3.58 12.74 5.24
N ALA A 405 2.32 12.68 5.70
CA ALA A 405 1.19 12.18 4.92
C ALA A 405 1.08 12.91 3.57
N ASN A 406 1.17 14.24 3.58
CA ASN A 406 1.11 15.06 2.39
C ASN A 406 2.31 14.85 1.46
N ALA A 407 3.52 14.69 2.01
CA ALA A 407 4.71 14.36 1.23
C ALA A 407 4.56 13.00 0.53
N TYR A 408 4.07 11.99 1.27
CA TYR A 408 3.80 10.64 0.80
C TYR A 408 2.72 10.65 -0.29
N ILE A 409 1.56 11.26 -0.06
CA ILE A 409 0.46 11.38 -1.03
C ILE A 409 0.91 12.13 -2.28
N ALA A 410 1.64 13.24 -2.13
CA ALA A 410 2.21 13.96 -3.27
C ALA A 410 3.21 13.10 -4.06
N PHE A 411 3.86 12.12 -3.42
CA PHE A 411 4.75 11.19 -4.11
C PHE A 411 3.99 10.05 -4.81
N PHE A 412 3.16 9.31 -4.07
CA PHE A 412 2.57 8.07 -4.55
C PHE A 412 1.34 8.26 -5.45
N LEU A 413 0.74 9.45 -5.46
CA LEU A 413 -0.26 9.83 -6.47
C LEU A 413 0.36 10.37 -7.77
N GLN A 414 1.70 10.41 -7.90
CA GLN A 414 2.35 10.76 -9.15
C GLN A 414 1.98 9.80 -10.28
N LYS A 415 1.79 10.35 -11.49
CA LYS A 415 1.67 9.59 -12.73
C LYS A 415 3.05 8.93 -13.02
N ILE A 416 3.20 7.62 -12.81
CA ILE A 416 4.41 6.87 -13.24
C ILE A 416 4.29 6.53 -14.72
#